data_AF-A0A9Q0C582-F1
#
_entry.id   AF-A0A9Q0C582-F1
#
_cell.length_a   1.000
_cell.length_b   1.000
_cell.length_c   1.000
_cell.angle_alpha   90.00
_cell.angle_beta   90.00
_cell.angle_gamma   90.00
#
_symmetry.space_group_name_H-M   'P 1'
#
loop_
_entity.id
_entity.type
_entity.pdbx_description
1 polymer ?
#
loop_
_entity_poly.entity_id
_entity_poly.type
_entity_poly.pdbx_seq_one_letter_code
_entity_poly.pdbx_strand_id
1 'polypeptide(L)'
;MDDQLQIEKWEGKAALDISTNEIQAWSLLSDFFNLHLWLPGIATCEKVSGSESLPGSVRYVASPANESGEVSWAKEELIGFDPVEKSFSYRVVESNMGFGEYASHFRVFPGTGDGCRLEWSFECEPVIGWSREGLIGYLDSGLKGMAERLEKATNPDAKTTDDKVNYETNGKLDDKANGDANSNANDVVKCETNCEVNVA
;
A
#
# COMPACT_ATOMS: atom_id res chain seq x y z
N MET A 1 -47.27 -0.94 -16.66
CA MET A 1 -46.46 0.06 -15.95
C MET A 1 -45.23 -0.70 -15.49
N ASP A 2 -44.20 -0.68 -16.32
CA ASP A 2 -42.91 -1.26 -15.95
C ASP A 2 -42.28 -0.30 -14.95
N ASP A 3 -42.43 -0.61 -13.68
CA ASP A 3 -41.66 -0.01 -12.59
C ASP A 3 -40.24 -0.52 -12.77
N GLN A 4 -39.48 0.12 -13.66
CA GLN A 4 -38.04 -0.03 -13.70
C GLN A 4 -37.54 0.50 -12.36
N LEU A 5 -37.32 -0.39 -11.40
CA LEU A 5 -36.55 -0.12 -10.20
C LEU A 5 -35.27 0.58 -10.68
N GLN A 6 -35.20 1.88 -10.47
CA GLN A 6 -34.02 2.66 -10.79
C GLN A 6 -32.99 2.26 -9.74
N ILE A 7 -32.25 1.19 -10.04
CA ILE A 7 -31.15 0.72 -9.19
C ILE A 7 -30.18 1.89 -9.11
N GLU A 8 -30.01 2.43 -7.89
CA GLU A 8 -29.03 3.46 -7.64
C GLU A 8 -27.67 2.95 -8.12
N LYS A 9 -26.94 3.77 -8.87
CA LYS A 9 -25.59 3.42 -9.33
C LYS A 9 -24.60 4.34 -8.67
N TRP A 10 -23.51 3.76 -8.19
CA TRP A 10 -22.37 4.49 -7.68
C TRP A 10 -21.28 4.52 -8.73
N GLU A 11 -20.72 5.70 -8.90
CA GLU A 11 -19.50 5.93 -9.67
C GLU A 11 -18.55 6.71 -8.78
N GLY A 12 -17.25 6.43 -8.91
CA GLY A 12 -16.24 7.11 -8.13
C GLY A 12 -14.86 6.94 -8.72
N LYS A 13 -13.96 7.82 -8.32
CA LYS A 13 -12.60 7.87 -8.85
C LYS A 13 -11.66 8.52 -7.86
N ALA A 14 -10.45 7.98 -7.79
CA ALA A 14 -9.29 8.62 -7.19
C ALA A 14 -8.18 8.77 -8.22
N ALA A 15 -7.33 9.78 -8.04
CA ALA A 15 -6.17 9.97 -8.89
C ALA A 15 -5.05 10.68 -8.13
N LEU A 16 -3.81 10.34 -8.46
CA LEU A 16 -2.62 10.81 -7.76
C LEU A 16 -1.47 11.01 -8.75
N ASP A 17 -0.85 12.19 -8.72
CA ASP A 17 0.39 12.47 -9.45
C ASP A 17 1.59 12.02 -8.62
N ILE A 18 2.52 11.28 -9.23
CA ILE A 18 3.69 10.69 -8.56
C ILE A 18 4.97 10.96 -9.36
N SER A 19 6.11 10.90 -8.67
CA SER A 19 7.42 11.17 -9.26
C SER A 19 7.97 10.02 -10.12
N THR A 20 7.49 8.78 -9.90
CA THR A 20 7.86 7.61 -10.70
C THR A 20 7.40 7.76 -12.14
N ASN A 21 8.26 7.40 -13.11
CA ASN A 21 7.90 7.50 -14.52
C ASN A 21 6.83 6.49 -14.94
N GLU A 22 6.07 6.83 -15.97
CA GLU A 22 4.92 6.06 -16.45
C GLU A 22 5.26 4.62 -16.87
N ILE A 23 6.45 4.40 -17.46
CA ILE A 23 6.86 3.09 -17.99
C ILE A 23 7.17 2.16 -16.80
N GLN A 24 7.89 2.67 -15.80
CA GLN A 24 8.20 1.94 -14.58
C GLN A 24 6.94 1.66 -13.77
N ALA A 25 6.11 2.68 -13.52
CA ALA A 25 4.87 2.52 -12.78
C ALA A 25 3.96 1.47 -13.45
N TRP A 26 3.77 1.55 -14.76
CA TRP A 26 2.98 0.55 -15.49
C TRP A 26 3.62 -0.84 -15.46
N SER A 27 4.93 -0.97 -15.65
CA SER A 27 5.60 -2.28 -15.62
C SER A 27 5.41 -3.03 -14.29
N LEU A 28 5.25 -2.29 -13.18
CA LEU A 28 5.08 -2.85 -11.85
C LEU A 28 3.58 -3.08 -11.53
N LEU A 29 2.72 -2.10 -11.83
CA LEU A 29 1.30 -2.14 -11.49
C LEU A 29 0.43 -2.95 -12.45
N SER A 30 0.90 -3.20 -13.67
CA SER A 30 0.16 -3.99 -14.68
C SER A 30 0.15 -5.49 -14.40
N ASP A 31 0.97 -5.97 -13.48
CA ASP A 31 0.93 -7.35 -13.04
C ASP A 31 -0.30 -7.62 -12.16
N PHE A 32 -1.37 -8.04 -12.85
CA PHE A 32 -2.68 -8.25 -12.25
C PHE A 32 -2.66 -9.23 -11.07
N PHE A 33 -1.75 -10.22 -11.06
CA PHE A 33 -1.72 -11.26 -10.02
C PHE A 33 -0.82 -10.89 -8.83
N ASN A 34 -0.11 -9.77 -8.89
CA ASN A 34 0.82 -9.36 -7.84
C ASN A 34 0.40 -8.06 -7.14
N LEU A 35 -0.91 -7.78 -7.09
CA LEU A 35 -1.44 -6.57 -6.46
C LEU A 35 -1.03 -6.41 -4.98
N HIS A 36 -0.90 -7.51 -4.24
CA HIS A 36 -0.48 -7.52 -2.83
C HIS A 36 0.89 -6.86 -2.59
N LEU A 37 1.76 -6.83 -3.62
CA LEU A 37 3.04 -6.13 -3.57
C LEU A 37 2.88 -4.61 -3.58
N TRP A 38 1.80 -4.09 -4.15
CA TRP A 38 1.64 -2.65 -4.41
C TRP A 38 0.54 -2.00 -3.60
N LEU A 39 -0.57 -2.69 -3.34
CA LEU A 39 -1.71 -2.15 -2.61
C LEU A 39 -1.64 -2.51 -1.12
N PRO A 40 -1.47 -1.54 -0.20
CA PRO A 40 -1.60 -1.81 1.22
C PRO A 40 -3.00 -2.32 1.58
N GLY A 41 -3.05 -3.20 2.60
CA GLY A 41 -4.31 -3.82 3.02
C GLY A 41 -4.68 -5.09 2.25
N ILE A 42 -3.91 -5.49 1.22
CA ILE A 42 -4.00 -6.81 0.60
C ILE A 42 -2.83 -7.67 1.09
N ALA A 43 -3.16 -8.77 1.78
CA ALA A 43 -2.18 -9.75 2.25
C ALA A 43 -1.92 -10.85 1.22
N THR A 44 -2.94 -11.20 0.43
CA THR A 44 -2.88 -12.30 -0.54
C THR A 44 -3.38 -11.81 -1.88
N CYS A 45 -2.65 -12.14 -2.95
CA CYS A 45 -3.14 -12.07 -4.32
C CYS A 45 -2.70 -13.33 -5.05
N GLU A 46 -3.65 -14.16 -5.44
CA GLU A 46 -3.38 -15.47 -6.02
C GLU A 46 -4.12 -15.62 -7.34
N LYS A 47 -3.47 -16.27 -8.30
CA LYS A 47 -4.09 -16.63 -9.56
C LYS A 47 -5.05 -17.80 -9.36
N VAL A 48 -6.33 -17.58 -9.65
CA VAL A 48 -7.38 -18.61 -9.64
C VAL A 48 -7.48 -19.29 -11.02
N SER A 49 -7.45 -18.51 -12.11
CA SER A 49 -7.50 -19.04 -13.48
C SER A 49 -6.95 -18.06 -14.52
N GLY A 50 -6.75 -18.55 -15.76
CA GLY A 50 -6.31 -17.74 -16.89
C GLY A 50 -4.79 -17.65 -17.06
N SER A 51 -4.30 -16.56 -17.65
CA SER A 51 -2.87 -16.26 -17.82
C SER A 51 -2.63 -14.76 -17.70
N GLU A 52 -1.39 -14.37 -17.42
CA GLU A 52 -1.03 -12.96 -17.28
C GLU A 52 -1.49 -12.14 -18.50
N SER A 53 -2.01 -10.94 -18.22
CA SER A 53 -2.42 -9.94 -19.21
C SER A 53 -3.49 -10.39 -20.22
N LEU A 54 -4.25 -11.46 -19.95
CA LEU A 54 -5.38 -11.88 -20.82
C LEU A 54 -6.74 -11.66 -20.14
N PRO A 55 -7.70 -10.98 -20.82
CA PRO A 55 -9.09 -10.94 -20.37
C PRO A 55 -9.67 -12.35 -20.13
N GLY A 56 -10.52 -12.47 -19.11
CA GLY A 56 -11.05 -13.73 -18.59
C GLY A 56 -10.20 -14.35 -17.47
N SER A 57 -9.03 -13.80 -17.18
CA SER A 57 -8.18 -14.26 -16.08
C SER A 57 -8.70 -13.81 -14.73
N VAL A 58 -8.63 -14.67 -13.71
CA VAL A 58 -9.24 -14.42 -12.39
C VAL A 58 -8.18 -14.48 -11.31
N ARG A 59 -8.12 -13.44 -10.47
CA ARG A 59 -7.33 -13.41 -9.23
C ARG A 59 -8.24 -13.50 -8.01
N TYR A 60 -7.71 -14.06 -6.93
CA TYR A 60 -8.27 -13.97 -5.58
C TYR A 60 -7.44 -12.95 -4.80
N VAL A 61 -8.09 -11.98 -4.18
CA VAL A 61 -7.47 -10.99 -3.29
C VAL A 61 -8.08 -11.08 -1.91
N ALA A 62 -7.25 -10.97 -0.88
CA ALA A 62 -7.71 -10.99 0.51
C ALA A 62 -6.92 -10.05 1.41
N SER A 63 -7.62 -9.46 2.37
CA SER A 63 -7.02 -8.66 3.44
C SER A 63 -6.24 -9.53 4.43
N PRO A 64 -5.37 -8.94 5.27
CA PRO A 64 -5.02 -9.57 6.53
C PRO A 64 -6.27 -9.89 7.35
N ALA A 65 -6.18 -10.89 8.24
CA ALA A 65 -7.23 -11.14 9.22
C ALA A 65 -7.33 -9.94 10.19
N ASN A 66 -8.56 -9.52 10.48
CA ASN A 66 -8.82 -8.50 11.50
C ASN A 66 -8.64 -9.09 12.92
N GLU A 67 -8.86 -8.28 13.96
CA GLU A 67 -8.73 -8.70 15.36
C GLU A 67 -9.67 -9.87 15.74
N SER A 68 -10.80 -9.99 15.05
CA SER A 68 -11.77 -11.09 15.20
C SER A 68 -11.42 -12.33 14.39
N GLY A 69 -10.32 -12.30 13.62
CA GLY A 69 -9.90 -13.38 12.73
C GLY A 69 -10.64 -13.42 11.39
N GLU A 70 -11.48 -12.43 11.08
CA GLU A 70 -12.23 -12.37 9.83
C GLU A 70 -11.37 -11.77 8.71
N VAL A 71 -11.56 -12.29 7.49
CA VAL A 71 -10.84 -11.87 6.28
C VAL A 71 -11.83 -11.36 5.25
N SER A 72 -11.59 -10.18 4.72
CA SER A 72 -12.31 -9.65 3.55
C SER A 72 -11.64 -10.14 2.28
N TRP A 73 -12.41 -10.63 1.31
CA TRP A 73 -11.88 -11.16 0.06
C TRP A 73 -12.81 -10.90 -1.14
N ALA A 74 -12.19 -10.89 -2.33
CA ALA A 74 -12.88 -10.88 -3.62
C ALA A 74 -12.16 -11.76 -4.64
N LYS A 75 -12.91 -12.32 -5.58
CA LYS A 75 -12.40 -12.82 -6.86
C LYS A 75 -12.69 -11.78 -7.93
N GLU A 76 -11.66 -11.43 -8.67
CA GLU A 76 -11.69 -10.36 -9.66
C GLU A 76 -11.27 -10.92 -11.01
N GLU A 77 -12.13 -10.73 -12.01
CA GLU A 77 -11.88 -11.13 -13.39
C GLU A 77 -11.38 -9.93 -14.19
N LEU A 78 -10.24 -10.07 -14.84
CA LEU A 78 -9.71 -9.10 -15.79
C LEU A 78 -10.61 -9.09 -17.04
N ILE A 79 -11.18 -7.93 -17.39
CA ILE A 79 -12.09 -7.79 -18.54
C ILE A 79 -11.49 -6.96 -19.68
N GLY A 80 -10.43 -6.19 -19.40
CA GLY A 80 -9.70 -5.41 -20.40
C GLY A 80 -8.25 -5.20 -19.97
N PHE A 81 -7.34 -5.23 -20.92
CA PHE A 81 -5.92 -4.97 -20.70
C PHE A 81 -5.33 -4.32 -21.95
N ASP A 82 -4.85 -3.09 -21.82
CA ASP A 82 -4.26 -2.31 -22.90
C ASP A 82 -2.89 -1.77 -22.46
N PRO A 83 -1.79 -2.41 -22.92
CA PRO A 83 -0.44 -1.97 -22.57
C PRO A 83 -0.01 -0.69 -23.29
N VAL A 84 -0.69 -0.29 -24.38
CA VAL A 84 -0.41 0.95 -25.11
C VAL A 84 -0.98 2.14 -24.33
N GLU A 85 -2.25 2.03 -23.94
CA GLU A 85 -2.94 3.05 -23.13
C GLU A 85 -2.62 2.96 -21.63
N LYS A 86 -1.78 1.98 -21.24
CA LYS A 86 -1.35 1.67 -19.88
C LYS A 86 -2.54 1.56 -18.92
N SER A 87 -3.51 0.73 -19.31
CA SER A 87 -4.75 0.57 -18.57
C SER A 87 -5.23 -0.87 -18.50
N PHE A 88 -5.98 -1.19 -17.46
CA PHE A 88 -6.71 -2.44 -17.36
C PHE A 88 -8.04 -2.22 -16.64
N SER A 89 -8.98 -3.13 -16.88
CA SER A 89 -10.26 -3.15 -16.20
C SER A 89 -10.54 -4.53 -15.65
N TYR A 90 -11.22 -4.59 -14.51
CA TYR A 90 -11.66 -5.85 -13.91
C TYR A 90 -13.05 -5.69 -13.32
N ARG A 91 -13.70 -6.82 -13.04
CA ARG A 91 -14.97 -6.89 -12.31
C ARG A 91 -14.86 -7.85 -11.14
N VAL A 92 -15.63 -7.60 -10.09
CA VAL A 92 -15.79 -8.56 -9.00
C VAL A 92 -16.77 -9.63 -9.45
N VAL A 93 -16.36 -10.89 -9.38
CA VAL A 93 -17.20 -12.05 -9.74
C VAL A 93 -17.68 -12.84 -8.53
N GLU A 94 -17.01 -12.69 -7.39
CA GLU A 94 -17.39 -13.29 -6.11
C GLU A 94 -16.76 -12.50 -4.97
N SER A 95 -17.44 -12.29 -3.85
CA SER A 95 -16.85 -11.64 -2.66
C SER A 95 -17.64 -11.97 -1.39
N ASN A 96 -17.02 -11.74 -0.23
CA ASN A 96 -17.73 -11.68 1.05
C ASN A 96 -17.95 -10.24 1.56
N MET A 97 -17.68 -9.23 0.72
CA MET A 97 -17.68 -7.81 1.11
C MET A 97 -18.97 -7.07 0.74
N GLY A 98 -20.00 -7.78 0.26
CA GLY A 98 -21.29 -7.18 -0.08
C GLY A 98 -21.35 -6.51 -1.46
N PHE A 99 -20.42 -6.82 -2.37
CA PHE A 99 -20.46 -6.34 -3.75
C PHE A 99 -21.58 -7.03 -4.55
N GLY A 100 -22.41 -6.21 -5.19
CA GLY A 100 -23.27 -6.62 -6.31
C GLY A 100 -22.52 -6.50 -7.64
N GLU A 101 -23.13 -5.90 -8.66
CA GLU A 101 -22.39 -5.54 -9.88
C GLU A 101 -21.30 -4.51 -9.53
N TYR A 102 -20.05 -4.80 -9.89
CA TYR A 102 -18.91 -3.91 -9.70
C TYR A 102 -17.91 -4.08 -10.84
N ALA A 103 -17.54 -2.97 -11.48
CA ALA A 103 -16.44 -2.89 -12.42
C ALA A 103 -15.50 -1.75 -12.02
N SER A 104 -14.22 -1.95 -12.28
CA SER A 104 -13.18 -0.97 -11.98
C SER A 104 -12.22 -0.84 -13.15
N HIS A 105 -11.68 0.38 -13.31
CA HIS A 105 -10.69 0.73 -14.32
C HIS A 105 -9.48 1.37 -13.65
N PHE A 106 -8.29 0.89 -14.01
CA PHE A 106 -7.02 1.42 -13.55
C PHE A 106 -6.22 1.90 -14.75
N ARG A 107 -5.61 3.09 -14.65
CA ARG A 107 -4.83 3.67 -15.73
C ARG A 107 -3.64 4.48 -15.23
N VAL A 108 -2.55 4.43 -15.98
CA VAL A 108 -1.36 5.26 -15.80
C VAL A 108 -1.27 6.26 -16.95
N PHE A 109 -1.34 7.55 -16.63
CA PHE A 109 -1.19 8.62 -17.60
C PHE A 109 0.21 9.25 -17.51
N PRO A 110 0.70 9.84 -18.60
CA PRO A 110 1.84 10.77 -18.53
C PRO A 110 1.55 11.89 -17.54
N GLY A 111 2.54 12.21 -16.70
CA GLY A 111 2.44 13.24 -15.66
C GLY A 111 3.13 14.54 -16.05
N THR A 112 3.35 15.40 -15.06
CA THR A 112 4.20 16.60 -15.20
C THR A 112 5.68 16.21 -15.06
N GLY A 113 6.54 16.78 -15.90
CA GLY A 113 7.95 16.39 -15.94
C GLY A 113 8.11 14.93 -16.36
N ASP A 114 8.96 14.19 -15.63
CA ASP A 114 9.22 12.76 -15.87
C ASP A 114 8.32 11.82 -15.04
N GLY A 115 7.37 12.37 -14.28
CA GLY A 115 6.45 11.62 -13.43
C GLY A 115 5.25 11.05 -14.19
N CYS A 116 4.33 10.44 -13.45
CA CYS A 116 3.06 9.93 -14.01
C CYS A 116 1.87 10.23 -13.11
N ARG A 117 0.67 10.04 -13.66
CA ARG A 117 -0.58 10.14 -12.92
C ARG A 117 -1.26 8.78 -12.88
N LEU A 118 -1.47 8.27 -11.67
CA LEU A 118 -2.30 7.08 -11.44
C LEU A 118 -3.76 7.49 -11.35
N GLU A 119 -4.64 6.72 -11.98
CA GLU A 119 -6.08 6.88 -11.87
C GLU A 119 -6.73 5.53 -11.63
N TRP A 120 -7.64 5.49 -10.66
CA TRP A 120 -8.41 4.30 -10.32
C TRP A 120 -9.88 4.69 -10.12
N SER A 121 -10.76 4.12 -10.93
CA SER A 121 -12.20 4.39 -10.89
C SER A 121 -13.03 3.12 -10.74
N PHE A 122 -14.30 3.30 -10.40
CA PHE A 122 -15.28 2.25 -10.35
C PHE A 122 -16.66 2.72 -10.79
N GLU A 123 -17.47 1.75 -11.22
CA GLU A 123 -18.91 1.82 -11.38
C GLU A 123 -19.52 0.57 -10.72
N CYS A 124 -20.53 0.75 -9.88
CA CYS A 124 -21.13 -0.37 -9.16
C CYS A 124 -22.56 -0.11 -8.66
N GLU A 125 -23.22 -1.17 -8.24
CA GLU A 125 -24.38 -1.08 -7.35
C GLU A 125 -23.92 -0.67 -5.93
N PRO A 126 -24.80 -0.08 -5.10
CA PRO A 126 -24.53 0.18 -3.69
C PRO A 126 -24.00 -1.06 -2.99
N VAL A 127 -22.82 -0.93 -2.39
CA VAL A 127 -22.13 -2.04 -1.73
C VAL A 127 -22.61 -2.11 -0.28
N ILE A 128 -23.10 -3.28 0.13
CA ILE A 128 -23.65 -3.48 1.48
C ILE A 128 -22.56 -3.23 2.53
N GLY A 129 -22.82 -2.33 3.48
CA GLY A 129 -21.87 -1.98 4.55
C GLY A 129 -20.85 -0.89 4.16
N TRP A 130 -20.94 -0.34 2.95
CA TRP A 130 -20.10 0.75 2.49
C TRP A 130 -20.92 2.02 2.19
N SER A 131 -20.23 3.14 2.07
CA SER A 131 -20.73 4.34 1.39
C SER A 131 -19.90 4.58 0.12
N ARG A 132 -20.48 5.29 -0.85
CA ARG A 132 -19.76 5.70 -2.07
C ARG A 132 -18.48 6.47 -1.71
N GLU A 133 -18.57 7.43 -0.81
CA GLU A 133 -17.44 8.24 -0.35
C GLU A 133 -16.38 7.39 0.37
N GLY A 134 -16.80 6.38 1.13
CA GLY A 134 -15.88 5.42 1.75
C GLY A 134 -15.11 4.59 0.73
N LEU A 135 -15.78 4.16 -0.35
CA LEU A 135 -15.13 3.43 -1.43
C LEU A 135 -14.17 4.31 -2.25
N ILE A 136 -14.52 5.57 -2.49
CA ILE A 136 -13.60 6.57 -3.06
C ILE A 136 -12.38 6.77 -2.14
N GLY A 137 -12.60 6.89 -0.83
CA GLY A 137 -11.53 7.01 0.16
C GLY A 137 -10.60 5.79 0.21
N TYR A 138 -11.13 4.60 0.00
CA TYR A 138 -10.34 3.37 -0.15
C TYR A 138 -9.43 3.44 -1.39
N LEU A 139 -9.95 3.84 -2.55
CA LEU A 139 -9.14 3.99 -3.77
C LEU A 139 -8.04 5.05 -3.59
N ASP A 140 -8.38 6.20 -3.00
CA ASP A 140 -7.41 7.28 -2.74
C ASP A 140 -6.29 6.83 -1.80
N SER A 141 -6.64 6.16 -0.70
CA SER A 141 -5.65 5.59 0.23
C SER A 141 -4.80 4.51 -0.44
N GLY A 142 -5.42 3.69 -1.29
CA GLY A 142 -4.74 2.67 -2.08
C GLY A 142 -3.71 3.26 -3.03
N LEU A 143 -4.07 4.31 -3.77
CA LEU A 143 -3.15 5.00 -4.68
C LEU A 143 -1.95 5.62 -3.94
N LYS A 144 -2.17 6.24 -2.78
CA LYS A 144 -1.09 6.77 -1.92
C LYS A 144 -0.14 5.65 -1.47
N GLY A 145 -0.70 4.54 -1.03
CA GLY A 145 0.05 3.35 -0.66
C GLY A 145 0.87 2.75 -1.80
N MET A 146 0.28 2.66 -3.00
CA MET A 146 0.99 2.23 -4.21
C MET A 146 2.14 3.19 -4.54
N ALA A 147 1.92 4.50 -4.46
CA ALA A 147 2.95 5.50 -4.72
C ALA A 147 4.16 5.31 -3.81
N GLU A 148 3.95 5.18 -2.50
CA GLU A 148 5.05 4.95 -1.54
C GLU A 148 5.85 3.69 -1.85
N ARG A 149 5.18 2.60 -2.26
CA ARG A 149 5.86 1.34 -2.60
C ARG A 149 6.59 1.43 -3.94
N LEU A 150 6.04 2.14 -4.92
CA LEU A 150 6.70 2.41 -6.21
C LEU A 150 7.95 3.27 -6.02
N GLU A 151 7.89 4.31 -5.21
CA GLU A 151 9.05 5.16 -4.92
C GLU A 151 10.18 4.33 -4.28
N LYS A 152 9.87 3.45 -3.32
CA LYS A 152 10.85 2.55 -2.71
C LYS A 152 11.43 1.54 -3.72
N ALA A 153 10.59 1.00 -4.60
CA ALA A 153 11.03 0.02 -5.61
C ALA A 153 11.86 0.64 -6.74
N THR A 154 11.63 1.91 -7.05
CA THR A 154 12.31 2.62 -8.17
C THR A 154 13.46 3.51 -7.71
N ASN A 155 13.57 3.79 -6.41
CA ASN A 155 14.68 4.51 -5.79
C ASN A 155 15.16 3.83 -4.49
N PRO A 156 15.88 2.69 -4.58
CA PRO A 156 16.27 1.89 -3.43
C PRO A 156 17.28 2.58 -2.49
N ASP A 157 17.87 3.71 -2.89
CA ASP A 157 18.85 4.47 -2.09
C ASP A 157 18.24 5.65 -1.29
N ALA A 158 16.92 5.88 -1.39
CA ALA A 158 16.22 6.87 -0.58
C ALA A 158 16.16 6.42 0.89
N LYS A 159 17.08 6.95 1.72
CA LYS A 159 17.14 6.69 3.16
C LYS A 159 15.78 6.91 3.83
N THR A 160 15.26 5.88 4.48
CA THR A 160 14.13 5.98 5.42
C THR A 160 14.51 6.90 6.57
N THR A 161 13.82 8.02 6.71
CA THR A 161 13.88 8.81 7.95
C THR A 161 13.03 8.10 8.99
N ASP A 162 13.66 7.18 9.73
CA ASP A 162 13.07 6.63 10.95
C ASP A 162 12.93 7.74 11.99
N ASP A 163 11.75 7.80 12.61
CA ASP A 163 11.38 8.66 13.72
C ASP A 163 12.42 8.61 14.85
N LYS A 164 13.24 9.65 14.97
CA LYS A 164 13.94 9.95 16.21
C LYS A 164 13.06 10.87 17.05
N VAL A 165 12.34 10.28 18.00
CA VAL A 165 11.77 10.98 19.15
C VAL A 165 12.95 11.53 19.96
N ASN A 166 13.22 12.84 19.80
CA ASN A 166 14.13 13.56 20.68
C ASN A 166 13.41 13.89 21.98
N TYR A 167 13.84 13.29 23.09
CA TYR A 167 13.56 13.84 24.41
C TYR A 167 14.54 14.98 24.67
N GLU A 168 14.06 16.21 24.50
CA GLU A 168 14.76 17.41 24.97
C GLU A 168 14.72 17.48 26.51
N THR A 169 15.89 17.37 27.16
CA THR A 169 16.05 17.76 28.56
C THR A 169 16.40 19.25 28.66
N ASN A 170 15.44 20.06 29.12
CA ASN A 170 15.66 21.46 29.44
C ASN A 170 16.39 21.64 30.78
N GLY A 171 17.65 22.08 30.70
CA GLY A 171 18.22 23.25 31.40
C GLY A 171 18.38 23.25 32.93
N LYS A 172 19.63 23.39 33.40
CA LYS A 172 20.06 24.62 34.10
C LYS A 172 21.59 24.74 34.19
N LEU A 173 22.07 25.96 33.94
CA LEU A 173 23.45 26.44 34.00
C LEU A 173 23.67 27.11 35.35
N ASP A 174 24.74 26.70 36.06
CA ASP A 174 25.26 27.40 37.22
C ASP A 174 26.81 27.42 37.12
N ASP A 175 27.35 28.61 36.87
CA ASP A 175 28.79 28.92 36.89
C ASP A 175 29.40 28.75 38.28
N LYS A 176 30.62 28.19 38.37
CA LYS A 176 31.75 28.80 39.09
C LYS A 176 33.06 28.00 38.96
N ALA A 177 34.13 28.78 38.78
CA ALA A 177 35.52 28.40 38.73
C ALA A 177 36.05 27.78 40.04
N ASN A 178 37.14 26.99 39.92
CA ASN A 178 38.49 27.29 40.46
C ASN A 178 39.22 26.01 40.94
N GLY A 179 40.52 25.92 40.67
CA GLY A 179 41.52 25.35 41.60
C GLY A 179 41.87 23.86 41.52
N ASP A 180 43.06 23.60 40.97
CA ASP A 180 44.15 22.73 41.45
C ASP A 180 43.91 21.43 42.26
N ALA A 181 44.62 20.40 41.79
CA ALA A 181 45.41 19.41 42.52
C ALA A 181 44.76 18.21 43.24
N ASN A 182 45.22 17.03 42.80
CA ASN A 182 45.85 15.96 43.60
C ASN A 182 45.12 14.60 43.79
N SER A 183 45.93 13.57 43.57
CA SER A 183 46.05 12.27 44.26
C SER A 183 44.98 11.17 44.11
N ASN A 184 45.46 10.09 43.47
CA ASN A 184 45.52 8.70 43.93
C ASN A 184 44.25 7.86 44.22
N ALA A 185 44.18 6.79 43.41
CA ALA A 185 44.28 5.36 43.80
C ALA A 185 43.05 4.56 44.25
N ASN A 186 42.95 3.40 43.59
CA ASN A 186 42.49 2.07 44.06
C ASN A 186 41.01 1.88 44.41
N ASP A 187 40.30 1.05 43.64
CA ASP A 187 40.17 -0.41 43.85
C ASP A 187 39.16 -0.95 42.81
N VAL A 188 39.57 -1.87 41.91
CA VAL A 188 39.34 -3.33 42.00
C VAL A 188 37.91 -3.70 42.40
N VAL A 189 37.14 -4.33 41.50
CA VAL A 189 36.46 -5.63 41.70
C VAL A 189 35.81 -6.12 40.39
N LYS A 190 36.40 -7.21 39.89
CA LYS A 190 35.85 -8.41 39.22
C LYS A 190 35.14 -8.31 37.86
N CYS A 191 35.89 -8.79 36.86
CA CYS A 191 35.41 -9.44 35.65
C CYS A 191 35.38 -10.96 35.90
N GLU A 192 34.29 -11.62 35.58
CA GLU A 192 34.06 -13.08 35.47
C GLU A 192 32.62 -13.21 34.91
N THR A 193 32.25 -13.97 33.88
CA THR A 193 32.93 -14.95 33.02
C THR A 193 31.94 -15.29 31.88
N ASN A 194 32.46 -15.61 30.68
CA ASN A 194 32.07 -16.70 29.75
C ASN A 194 30.59 -16.89 29.32
N CYS A 195 30.23 -17.37 28.13
CA CYS A 195 30.93 -17.92 26.97
C CYS A 195 29.92 -17.98 25.80
N GLU A 196 30.43 -17.74 24.60
CA GLU A 196 30.24 -18.50 23.35
C GLU A 196 28.81 -18.80 22.82
N VAL A 197 28.41 -18.15 21.72
CA VAL A 197 28.36 -18.70 20.35
C VAL A 197 28.21 -20.23 20.26
N ASN A 198 27.10 -20.65 19.64
CA ASN A 198 27.16 -21.78 18.72
C ASN A 198 26.25 -21.55 17.51
N VAL A 199 26.88 -21.73 16.36
CA VAL A 199 26.32 -21.87 15.02
C VAL A 199 25.90 -23.32 14.85
N ALA A 200 24.70 -23.55 14.35
CA ALA A 200 24.34 -24.69 13.51
C ALA A 200 23.07 -24.33 12.72
#